data_AF-A0A0A9Z191-F1
#
_entry.id   AF-A0A0A9Z191-F1
#
_cell.length_a   1.000
_cell.length_b   1.000
_cell.length_c   1.000
_cell.angle_alpha   90.00
_cell.angle_beta   90.00
_cell.angle_gamma   90.00
#
_symmetry.space_group_name_H-M   'P 1'
#
loop_
_entity.id
_entity.type
_entity.pdbx_description
1 polymer ?
#
loop_
_entity_poly.entity_id
_entity_poly.type
_entity_poly.pdbx_seq_one_letter_code
_entity_poly.pdbx_strand_id
1 'polypeptide(L)'
;MQTIEKFVKLFVQHCRSNNQRAQVLSIGAGFDTLFFRLRAESCTCDAFVEVDFDDVVSDKRALLQHAEPQFAQNSVKSNTENITTYSHGYVLVGADVRLCDQFMNLLQLIPLFDPTQPTCILAECVLMYLDPDDSDAVLRMCQQLGSHTFSLVLNFEYCTADDTFGMYV
;
A
#
# COMPACT_ATOMS: atom_id res chain seq x y z
N MET A 1 -9.66 10.68 -4.32
CA MET A 1 -8.35 10.74 -5.00
C MET A 1 -7.43 11.93 -4.62
N GLN A 2 -7.69 13.20 -4.96
CA GLN A 2 -6.71 14.31 -4.67
C GLN A 2 -6.35 14.49 -3.19
N THR A 3 -7.28 14.18 -2.28
CA THR A 3 -7.08 14.31 -0.84
C THR A 3 -6.06 13.30 -0.30
N ILE A 4 -6.17 12.01 -0.66
CA ILE A 4 -5.24 10.96 -0.20
C ILE A 4 -3.84 11.27 -0.69
N GLU A 5 -3.69 11.62 -1.97
CA GLU A 5 -2.42 12.04 -2.53
C GLU A 5 -1.80 13.22 -1.76
N LYS A 6 -2.60 14.23 -1.42
CA LYS A 6 -2.13 15.37 -0.61
C LYS A 6 -1.63 14.92 0.77
N PHE A 7 -2.34 14.04 1.46
CA PHE A 7 -1.91 13.54 2.77
C PHE A 7 -0.63 12.71 2.67
N VAL A 8 -0.49 11.86 1.65
CA VAL A 8 0.75 11.11 1.41
C VAL A 8 1.92 12.06 1.15
N LYS A 9 1.73 13.10 0.33
CA LYS A 9 2.75 14.13 0.11
C LYS A 9 3.16 14.82 1.40
N LEU A 10 2.20 15.24 2.21
CA LEU A 10 2.47 15.89 3.50
C LEU A 10 3.21 14.94 4.46
N PHE A 11 2.83 13.67 4.52
CA PHE A 11 3.50 12.66 5.32
C PHE A 11 4.96 12.46 4.89
N VAL A 12 5.21 12.28 3.59
CA VAL A 12 6.57 12.11 3.05
C VAL A 12 7.41 13.35 3.34
N GLN A 13 6.87 14.55 3.09
CA GLN A 13 7.55 15.81 3.38
C GLN A 13 7.89 15.97 4.87
N HIS A 14 6.96 15.59 5.76
CA HIS A 14 7.19 15.62 7.20
C HIS A 14 8.31 14.67 7.63
N CYS A 15 8.33 13.43 7.13
CA CYS A 15 9.41 12.50 7.45
C CYS A 15 10.77 13.03 6.97
N ARG A 16 10.83 13.54 5.73
CA ARG A 16 12.06 14.09 5.15
C ARG A 16 12.56 15.32 5.91
N SER A 17 11.68 16.24 6.33
CA SER A 17 12.08 17.41 7.10
C SER A 17 12.63 17.07 8.50
N ASN A 18 12.29 15.90 9.04
CA ASN A 18 12.82 15.35 10.27
C ASN A 18 13.99 14.37 10.07
N ASN A 19 14.57 14.29 8.86
CA ASN A 19 15.63 13.35 8.49
C ASN A 19 15.26 11.88 8.72
N GLN A 20 13.98 11.52 8.58
CA GLN A 20 13.48 10.15 8.69
C GLN A 20 13.21 9.55 7.30
N ARG A 21 13.29 8.21 7.22
CA ARG A 21 12.78 7.47 6.06
C ARG A 21 11.25 7.52 6.07
N ALA A 22 10.66 7.55 4.88
CA ALA A 22 9.22 7.49 4.70
C ALA A 22 8.85 6.21 3.95
N GLN A 23 7.80 5.54 4.38
CA GLN A 23 7.26 4.36 3.71
C GLN A 23 5.77 4.53 3.45
N VAL A 24 5.29 3.92 2.38
CA VAL A 24 3.87 3.84 2.06
C VAL A 24 3.50 2.37 1.89
N LEU A 25 2.45 1.94 2.55
CA LEU A 25 1.80 0.65 2.35
C LEU A 25 0.38 0.89 1.85
N SER A 26 0.11 0.55 0.60
CA SER A 26 -1.23 0.62 0.00
C SER A 26 -1.88 -0.76 0.00
N ILE A 27 -2.89 -0.92 0.85
CA ILE A 27 -3.68 -2.15 0.97
C ILE A 27 -4.79 -2.11 -0.06
N GLY A 28 -4.99 -3.22 -0.79
CA GLY A 28 -6.00 -3.34 -1.86
C GLY A 28 -5.79 -2.28 -2.95
N ALA A 29 -4.54 -2.10 -3.38
CA ALA A 29 -4.16 -1.00 -4.25
C ALA A 29 -4.80 -1.07 -5.65
N GLY A 30 -5.31 -2.23 -6.07
CA GLY A 30 -5.83 -2.48 -7.40
C GLY A 30 -4.87 -1.96 -8.47
N PHE A 31 -5.41 -1.16 -9.39
CA PHE A 31 -4.63 -0.50 -10.44
C PHE A 31 -4.31 0.97 -10.13
N ASP A 32 -4.28 1.39 -8.85
CA ASP A 32 -3.88 2.75 -8.49
C ASP A 32 -2.47 3.06 -9.04
N THR A 33 -2.30 4.31 -9.42
CA THR A 33 -1.10 4.90 -10.02
C THR A 33 -0.44 5.92 -9.09
N LEU A 34 -0.83 5.97 -7.81
CA LEU A 34 -0.34 6.96 -6.84
C LEU A 34 1.18 7.01 -6.77
N PHE A 35 1.86 5.86 -6.75
CA PHE A 35 3.33 5.81 -6.82
C PHE A 35 3.88 6.60 -8.01
N PHE A 36 3.35 6.36 -9.21
CA PHE A 36 3.81 7.00 -10.44
C PHE A 36 3.53 8.50 -10.45
N ARG A 37 2.38 8.93 -9.95
CA ARG A 37 2.03 10.35 -9.79
C ARG A 37 2.97 11.06 -8.82
N LEU A 38 3.22 10.47 -7.65
CA LEU A 38 4.15 11.00 -6.65
C LEU A 38 5.57 11.12 -7.21
N ARG A 39 6.03 10.11 -7.95
CA ARG A 39 7.33 10.11 -8.62
C ARG A 39 7.44 11.22 -9.67
N ALA A 40 6.41 11.43 -10.49
CA ALA A 40 6.38 12.49 -11.49
C ALA A 40 6.53 13.89 -10.87
N GLU A 41 6.08 14.06 -9.62
CA GLU A 41 6.23 15.29 -8.83
C GLU A 41 7.48 15.31 -7.94
N SER A 42 8.40 14.35 -8.09
CA SER A 42 9.61 14.22 -7.26
C SER A 42 9.32 14.07 -5.75
N CYS A 43 8.13 13.60 -5.38
CA CYS A 43 7.75 13.29 -4.00
C CYS A 43 7.91 11.79 -3.74
N THR A 44 9.15 11.32 -3.55
CA THR A 44 9.43 9.88 -3.40
C THR A 44 9.65 9.47 -1.95
N CYS A 45 9.13 8.30 -1.60
CA CYS A 45 9.38 7.60 -0.34
C CYS A 45 10.48 6.54 -0.53
N ASP A 46 10.98 5.99 0.58
CA ASP A 46 12.05 4.99 0.56
C ASP A 46 11.53 3.58 0.24
N ALA A 47 10.26 3.31 0.53
CA ALA A 47 9.54 2.11 0.11
C ALA A 47 8.07 2.45 -0.17
N PHE A 48 7.57 2.09 -1.34
CA PHE A 48 6.17 2.15 -1.72
C PHE A 48 5.70 0.73 -2.00
N VAL A 49 5.03 0.12 -1.04
CA VAL A 49 4.53 -1.25 -1.10
C VAL A 49 3.06 -1.21 -1.44
N GLU A 50 2.67 -1.90 -2.50
CA GLU A 50 1.28 -2.17 -2.82
C GLU A 50 0.99 -3.65 -2.63
N VAL A 51 -0.12 -3.94 -1.97
CA VAL A 51 -0.62 -5.30 -1.79
C VAL A 51 -2.02 -5.43 -2.36
N ASP A 52 -2.26 -6.53 -3.07
CA ASP A 52 -3.58 -6.96 -3.54
C ASP A 52 -3.55 -8.49 -3.71
N PHE A 53 -4.67 -9.09 -4.10
CA PHE A 53 -4.72 -10.51 -4.42
C PHE A 53 -3.76 -10.87 -5.56
N ASP A 54 -3.28 -12.12 -5.56
CA ASP A 54 -2.24 -12.60 -6.49
C ASP A 54 -2.60 -12.40 -7.96
N ASP A 55 -3.88 -12.57 -8.32
CA ASP A 55 -4.43 -12.37 -9.66
C ASP A 55 -4.40 -10.88 -10.07
N VAL A 56 -4.87 -9.98 -9.19
CA VAL A 56 -4.83 -8.54 -9.42
C VAL A 56 -3.40 -8.05 -9.60
N VAL A 57 -2.48 -8.51 -8.74
CA VAL A 57 -1.07 -8.14 -8.83
C VAL A 57 -0.42 -8.74 -10.08
N SER A 58 -0.78 -9.96 -10.48
CA SER A 58 -0.32 -10.57 -11.74
C SER A 58 -0.72 -9.73 -12.95
N ASP A 59 -1.99 -9.30 -13.01
CA ASP A 59 -2.49 -8.44 -14.09
C ASP A 59 -1.80 -7.07 -14.10
N LYS A 60 -1.57 -6.48 -12.92
CA LYS A 60 -0.82 -5.22 -12.80
C LYS A 60 0.63 -5.36 -13.26
N ARG A 61 1.30 -6.49 -12.94
CA ARG A 61 2.65 -6.78 -13.43
C ARG A 61 2.69 -6.87 -14.95
N ALA A 62 1.73 -7.57 -15.56
CA ALA A 62 1.62 -7.65 -17.01
C ALA A 62 1.38 -6.27 -17.64
N LEU A 63 0.48 -5.48 -17.05
CA LEU A 63 0.22 -4.11 -17.51
C LEU A 63 1.49 -3.23 -17.44
N LEU A 64 2.27 -3.32 -16.35
CA LEU A 64 3.52 -2.59 -16.22
C LEU A 64 4.58 -3.03 -17.24
N GLN A 65 4.65 -4.32 -17.58
CA GLN A 65 5.54 -4.81 -18.63
C GLN A 65 5.21 -4.21 -19.99
N HIS A 66 3.92 -3.99 -20.27
CA HIS A 66 3.46 -3.41 -21.53
C HIS A 66 3.56 -1.87 -21.56
N ALA A 67 3.12 -1.20 -20.50
CA ALA A 67 3.03 0.25 -20.44
C ALA A 67 4.39 0.92 -20.13
N GLU A 68 5.20 0.31 -19.28
CA GLU A 68 6.46 0.88 -18.77
C GLU A 68 7.60 -0.18 -18.84
N PRO A 69 7.97 -0.67 -20.04
CA PRO A 69 8.88 -1.81 -20.18
C PRO A 69 10.26 -1.57 -19.56
N GLN A 70 10.79 -0.34 -19.62
CA GLN A 70 12.08 0.00 -19.01
C GLN A 70 12.02 -0.04 -17.48
N PHE A 71 10.90 0.36 -16.89
CA PHE A 71 10.67 0.25 -15.45
C PHE A 71 10.54 -1.23 -15.04
N ALA A 72 9.78 -2.01 -15.83
CA ALA A 72 9.57 -3.42 -15.57
C ALA A 72 10.83 -4.29 -15.75
N GLN A 73 11.72 -3.93 -16.67
CA GLN A 73 13.02 -4.61 -16.85
C GLN A 73 13.93 -4.50 -15.63
N ASN A 74 13.78 -3.44 -14.83
CA ASN A 74 14.52 -3.24 -13.59
C ASN A 74 13.81 -3.85 -12.36
N SER A 75 13.06 -4.94 -12.57
CA SER A 75 12.39 -5.66 -11.49
C SER A 75 13.22 -6.85 -10.99
N VAL A 76 13.14 -7.08 -9.68
CA VAL A 76 13.72 -8.23 -8.99
C VAL A 76 12.59 -8.97 -8.31
N LYS A 77 12.37 -10.22 -8.71
CA LYS A 77 11.43 -11.12 -8.04
C LYS A 77 12.10 -11.73 -6.81
N SER A 78 11.36 -11.77 -5.69
CA SER A 78 11.76 -12.52 -4.51
C SER A 78 11.66 -14.02 -4.76
N ASN A 79 12.35 -14.82 -3.93
CA ASN A 79 12.27 -16.27 -3.94
C ASN A 79 10.85 -16.81 -3.72
N THR A 80 9.97 -16.03 -3.09
CA THR A 80 8.58 -16.43 -2.83
C THR A 80 7.64 -16.18 -4.01
N GLU A 81 8.08 -15.58 -5.12
CA GLU A 81 7.28 -15.13 -6.29
C GLU A 81 6.17 -14.10 -6.00
N ASN A 82 5.62 -14.07 -4.77
CA ASN A 82 4.60 -13.11 -4.33
C ASN A 82 5.12 -11.67 -4.30
N ILE A 83 6.42 -11.45 -4.11
CA ILE A 83 7.03 -10.11 -4.00
C ILE A 83 7.82 -9.80 -5.28
N THR A 84 7.52 -8.66 -5.89
CA THR A 84 8.31 -8.08 -6.98
C THR A 84 8.74 -6.67 -6.61
N THR A 85 10.04 -6.46 -6.50
CA THR A 85 10.62 -5.13 -6.25
C THR A 85 11.01 -4.50 -7.58
N TYR A 86 10.73 -3.22 -7.75
CA TYR A 86 11.10 -2.42 -8.90
C TYR A 86 12.06 -1.31 -8.47
N SER A 87 12.62 -0.62 -9.47
CA SER A 87 13.42 0.58 -9.23
C SER A 87 12.66 1.64 -8.43
N HIS A 88 13.40 2.56 -7.80
CA HIS A 88 12.84 3.71 -7.05
C HIS A 88 11.96 3.33 -5.85
N GLY A 89 12.16 2.13 -5.29
CA GLY A 89 11.52 1.72 -4.04
C GLY A 89 10.09 1.20 -4.17
N TYR A 90 9.60 0.93 -5.39
CA TYR A 90 8.27 0.38 -5.61
C TYR A 90 8.24 -1.14 -5.46
N VAL A 91 7.26 -1.67 -4.75
CA VAL A 91 7.14 -3.10 -4.46
C VAL A 91 5.69 -3.54 -4.68
N LEU A 92 5.51 -4.61 -5.44
CA LEU A 92 4.23 -5.29 -5.60
C LEU A 92 4.22 -6.60 -4.83
N VAL A 93 3.23 -6.78 -3.97
CA VAL A 93 3.04 -7.96 -3.13
C VAL A 93 1.69 -8.60 -3.45
N GLY A 94 1.70 -9.81 -3.97
CA GLY A 94 0.48 -10.63 -4.05
C GLY A 94 0.25 -11.30 -2.70
N ALA A 95 -0.85 -10.96 -2.01
CA ALA A 95 -1.23 -11.55 -0.74
C ALA A 95 -2.69 -11.30 -0.39
N ASP A 96 -3.28 -12.22 0.35
CA ASP A 96 -4.55 -11.99 1.05
C ASP A 96 -4.28 -11.33 2.40
N VAL A 97 -4.64 -10.05 2.54
CA VAL A 97 -4.40 -9.26 3.77
C VAL A 97 -5.20 -9.75 4.97
N ARG A 98 -6.25 -10.56 4.77
CA ARG A 98 -6.98 -11.20 5.88
C ARG A 98 -6.11 -12.21 6.60
N LEU A 99 -5.15 -12.82 5.90
CA LEU A 99 -4.14 -13.70 6.49
C LEU A 99 -3.02 -12.86 7.13
N CYS A 100 -3.38 -12.04 8.13
CA CYS A 100 -2.56 -10.99 8.72
C CYS A 100 -1.13 -11.46 9.07
N ASP A 101 -0.99 -12.61 9.74
CA ASP A 101 0.32 -13.15 10.12
C ASP A 101 1.18 -13.51 8.90
N GLN A 102 0.57 -14.08 7.85
CA GLN A 102 1.27 -14.42 6.62
C GLN A 102 1.72 -13.16 5.89
N PHE A 103 0.84 -12.16 5.82
CA PHE A 103 1.16 -10.87 5.22
C PHE A 103 2.27 -10.13 5.98
N MET A 104 2.22 -10.11 7.32
CA MET A 104 3.28 -9.53 8.15
C MET A 104 4.63 -10.23 7.92
N ASN A 105 4.64 -11.56 7.78
CA ASN A 105 5.86 -12.30 7.42
C ASN A 105 6.37 -11.91 6.02
N LEU A 106 5.48 -11.71 5.04
CA LEU A 106 5.88 -11.23 3.71
C LEU A 106 6.50 -9.83 3.77
N LEU A 107 5.96 -8.91 4.57
CA LEU A 107 6.53 -7.57 4.75
C LEU A 107 7.98 -7.62 5.27
N GLN A 108 8.30 -8.55 6.17
CA GLN A 108 9.66 -8.74 6.68
C GLN A 108 10.66 -9.24 5.62
N LEU A 109 10.16 -9.84 4.53
CA LEU A 109 11.00 -10.31 3.41
C LEU A 109 11.32 -9.20 2.41
N ILE A 110 10.69 -8.02 2.52
CA ILE A 110 10.93 -6.89 1.62
C ILE A 110 12.14 -6.10 2.13
N PRO A 111 13.31 -6.14 1.45
CA PRO A 111 14.54 -5.54 2.00
C PRO A 111 14.49 -4.03 2.21
N LEU A 112 13.60 -3.35 1.46
CA LEU A 112 13.42 -1.89 1.54
C LEU A 112 12.47 -1.47 2.65
N PHE A 113 11.64 -2.39 3.14
CA PHE A 113 10.61 -2.11 4.14
C PHE A 113 11.12 -2.41 5.56
N ASP A 114 11.04 -1.41 6.44
CA ASP A 114 11.50 -1.47 7.82
C ASP A 114 10.36 -1.04 8.76
N PRO A 115 9.73 -1.97 9.50
CA PRO A 115 8.63 -1.67 10.42
C PRO A 115 8.95 -0.63 11.52
N THR A 116 10.22 -0.30 11.74
CA THR A 116 10.62 0.72 12.71
C THR A 116 10.60 2.15 12.13
N GLN A 117 10.43 2.29 10.81
CA GLN A 117 10.38 3.59 10.13
C GLN A 117 8.94 4.09 9.94
N PRO A 118 8.71 5.41 9.95
CA PRO A 118 7.41 6.00 9.67
C PRO A 118 6.75 5.40 8.44
N THR A 119 5.51 4.91 8.60
CA THR A 119 4.75 4.27 7.53
C THR A 119 3.37 4.88 7.38
N CYS A 120 3.04 5.35 6.18
CA CYS A 120 1.71 5.75 5.79
C CYS A 120 0.97 4.52 5.24
N ILE A 121 -0.09 4.09 5.92
CA ILE A 121 -0.90 2.94 5.54
C ILE A 121 -2.19 3.46 4.89
N LEU A 122 -2.45 3.03 3.66
CA LEU A 122 -3.61 3.41 2.87
C LEU A 122 -4.56 2.21 2.76
N ALA A 123 -5.83 2.44 3.03
CA ALA A 123 -6.93 1.57 2.65
C ALA A 123 -8.01 2.46 2.00
N GLU A 124 -8.08 2.46 0.67
CA GLU A 124 -9.06 3.24 -0.10
C GLU A 124 -10.04 2.28 -0.78
N CYS A 125 -11.27 2.23 -0.28
CA CYS A 125 -12.33 1.34 -0.76
C CYS A 125 -11.94 -0.14 -0.66
N VAL A 126 -11.48 -0.60 0.50
CA VAL A 126 -11.01 -1.98 0.70
C VAL A 126 -11.67 -2.65 1.89
N LEU A 127 -11.66 -2.00 3.05
CA LEU A 127 -12.15 -2.60 4.29
C LEU A 127 -13.67 -2.85 4.24
N MET A 128 -14.41 -2.09 3.42
CA MET A 128 -15.85 -2.30 3.22
C MET A 128 -16.20 -3.64 2.55
N TYR A 129 -15.24 -4.30 1.88
CA TYR A 129 -15.46 -5.61 1.26
C TYR A 129 -15.19 -6.78 2.21
N LEU A 130 -14.70 -6.50 3.42
CA LEU A 130 -14.37 -7.50 4.42
C LEU A 130 -15.51 -7.64 5.42
N ASP A 131 -15.68 -8.85 5.95
CA ASP A 131 -16.55 -9.05 7.10
C ASP A 131 -15.99 -8.29 8.33
N PRO A 132 -16.84 -7.94 9.32
CA PRO A 132 -16.42 -7.14 10.47
C PRO A 132 -15.19 -7.69 11.20
N ASP A 133 -15.11 -9.00 11.40
CA ASP A 133 -13.99 -9.64 12.11
C ASP A 133 -12.66 -9.51 11.32
N ASP A 134 -12.73 -9.64 9.99
CA ASP A 134 -11.57 -9.52 9.10
C ASP A 134 -11.08 -8.08 9.01
N SER A 135 -11.99 -7.12 8.84
CA SER A 135 -11.62 -5.69 8.82
C SER A 135 -10.99 -5.24 10.15
N ASP A 136 -11.55 -5.71 11.27
CA ASP A 136 -11.01 -5.48 12.60
C ASP A 136 -9.60 -6.08 12.78
N ALA A 137 -9.38 -7.29 12.26
CA ALA A 137 -8.07 -7.94 12.31
C ALA A 137 -7.02 -7.15 11.50
N VAL A 138 -7.38 -6.71 10.30
CA VAL A 138 -6.50 -5.88 9.44
C VAL A 138 -6.18 -4.54 10.11
N LEU A 139 -7.16 -3.87 10.73
CA LEU A 139 -6.90 -2.62 11.46
C LEU A 139 -5.96 -2.82 12.65
N ARG A 140 -6.12 -3.91 13.42
CA ARG A 140 -5.20 -4.27 14.50
C ARG A 140 -3.78 -4.53 13.98
N MET A 141 -3.64 -5.23 12.86
CA MET A 141 -2.36 -5.45 12.21
C MET A 141 -1.70 -4.11 11.79
N CYS A 142 -2.46 -3.19 11.18
CA CYS A 142 -1.98 -1.85 10.83
C CYS A 142 -1.52 -1.06 12.07
N GLN A 143 -2.25 -1.15 13.18
CA GLN A 143 -1.87 -0.54 14.45
C GLN A 143 -0.56 -1.14 14.98
N GLN A 144 -0.39 -2.47 14.93
CA GLN A 144 0.84 -3.14 15.35
C GLN A 144 2.03 -2.70 14.49
N LEU A 145 1.85 -2.62 13.18
CA LEU A 145 2.87 -2.18 12.23
C LEU A 145 3.35 -0.74 12.53
N GLY A 146 2.44 0.14 12.94
CA GLY A 146 2.76 1.52 13.32
C GLY A 146 3.12 1.75 14.78
N SER A 147 3.16 0.71 15.62
CA SER A 147 3.23 0.88 17.09
C SER A 147 4.54 1.49 17.61
N HIS A 148 5.61 1.44 16.83
CA HIS A 148 6.95 1.87 17.23
C HIS A 148 7.37 3.22 16.64
N THR A 149 6.54 3.83 15.81
CA THR A 149 6.92 5.01 15.03
C THR A 149 5.70 5.87 14.67
N PHE A 150 5.94 7.07 14.13
CA PHE A 150 4.84 7.89 13.63
C PHE A 150 4.27 7.26 12.36
N SER A 151 3.05 6.75 12.44
CA SER A 151 2.34 6.14 11.31
C SER A 151 0.99 6.84 11.10
N LEU A 152 0.63 7.02 9.82
CA LEU A 152 -0.64 7.61 9.41
C LEU A 152 -1.47 6.52 8.75
N VAL A 153 -2.67 6.25 9.27
CA VAL A 153 -3.63 5.35 8.63
C VAL A 153 -4.69 6.21 7.94
N LEU A 154 -4.78 6.10 6.61
CA LEU A 154 -5.81 6.74 5.81
C LEU A 154 -6.79 5.67 5.35
N ASN A 155 -7.97 5.68 5.97
CA ASN A 155 -9.10 4.84 5.57
C ASN A 155 -10.15 5.70 4.86
N PHE A 156 -10.48 5.38 3.62
CA PHE A 156 -11.54 6.05 2.87
C PHE A 156 -12.49 4.98 2.33
N GLU A 157 -13.70 4.94 2.88
CA GLU A 157 -14.69 3.91 2.60
C GLU A 157 -16.05 4.56 2.38
N TYR A 158 -16.97 3.83 1.73
CA TYR A 158 -18.38 4.21 1.76
C TYR A 158 -18.97 3.82 3.11
N CYS A 159 -19.79 4.71 3.67
CA CYS A 159 -20.62 4.39 4.82
C CYS A 159 -22.06 4.23 4.36
N THR A 160 -22.72 3.15 4.76
CA THR A 160 -24.18 3.04 4.60
C THR A 160 -24.84 4.08 5.51
N ALA A 161 -25.64 4.95 4.91
CA ALA A 161 -26.52 5.84 5.64
C ALA A 161 -27.90 5.19 5.75
N ASP A 162 -28.62 5.45 6.83
CA ASP A 162 -30.02 5.03 6.99
C ASP A 162 -30.93 5.95 6.17
N ASP A 163 -30.69 5.98 4.86
CA ASP A 163 -31.40 6.78 3.88
C ASP A 163 -31.57 6.00 2.57
N THR A 164 -32.28 6.61 1.62
CA THR A 164 -32.50 6.00 0.31
C THR A 164 -31.23 5.70 -0.46
N PHE A 165 -30.10 6.37 -0.20
CA PHE A 165 -28.84 6.04 -0.84
C PHE A 165 -28.30 4.72 -0.29
N GLY A 166 -28.21 4.57 1.03
CA GLY A 166 -27.71 3.34 1.67
C GLY A 166 -28.55 2.08 1.45
N MET A 167 -29.77 2.20 0.95
CA MET A 167 -30.61 1.05 0.55
C MET A 167 -30.20 0.41 -0.79
N TYR A 168 -29.38 1.10 -1.60
CA TYR A 168 -28.94 0.64 -2.93
C TYR A 168 -27.43 0.42 -3.05
N VAL A 169 -26.67 0.62 -1.97
CA VAL A 169 -25.22 0.38 -1.92
C VAL A 169 -24.93 -0.90 -1.16
#